data_AF-A0A2G6K9P7-F1
#
_entry.id   AF-A0A2G6K9P7-F1
#
_cell.length_a   1.000
_cell.length_b   1.000
_cell.length_c   1.000
_cell.angle_alpha   90.00
_cell.angle_beta   90.00
_cell.angle_gamma   90.00
#
_symmetry.space_group_name_H-M   'P 1'
#
loop_
_entity.id
_entity.type
_entity.pdbx_description
1 polymer ?
#
loop_
_entity_poly.entity_id
_entity_poly.type
_entity_poly.pdbx_seq_one_letter_code
_entity_poly.pdbx_strand_id
1 'polypeptide(L)'
;MMAVRFANFSAPRPASVTRRVGRQPPTKSYPRVAKGRRSQASNLPTMLAFTFPGQGSQRPGMGRPWVGHDSWELVEEASEVVGRDLGRLLVDADADELRDTRNAQLATFVVSLMVLDAIQRLGVDASMCAGHSLGEYTALTATGALGYADGVSLVTERAAAMHDAGSANPGTMAAVLGLDDDQVGVACNLADAEVWVANYNAPGQVVIAGSVDGVASAGQHAKELGARRIMSLPVAGAFHTGFMTSARQRLRDAIENADLRDIDVPVISNVDALPHTQASDWNALLSAQLSSPVRWKHSLHTMTELGATRFAELGPGGVLSGMTKRTIEGARTISVASPDDLDPFLEWVSGTISLDTHPVEGEHLFAIERLVVSPAAGIFTPIDLAPGTPIEVGAVIGHVGDHEVRSAFAGVIEGFIAIDTERVKPRQPIAWLRTH
;
A
#
# COMPACT_ATOMS: atom_id res chain seq x y z
N MET A 1 39.33 57.18 -3.34
CA MET A 1 38.21 57.46 -2.42
C MET A 1 37.13 56.44 -2.76
N MET A 2 36.80 55.42 -1.98
CA MET A 2 36.73 55.30 -0.53
C MET A 2 36.95 53.81 -0.18
N ALA A 3 37.81 53.53 0.79
CA ALA A 3 38.12 52.20 1.27
C ALA A 3 37.08 51.74 2.31
N VAL A 4 36.65 50.48 2.26
CA VAL A 4 35.91 49.84 3.36
C VAL A 4 36.67 48.61 3.81
N ARG A 5 36.93 48.58 5.11
CA ARG A 5 37.86 47.71 5.84
C ARG A 5 37.25 46.33 6.12
N PHE A 6 38.09 45.31 5.97
CA PHE A 6 37.89 43.99 6.56
C PHE A 6 38.07 44.03 8.08
N ALA A 7 37.14 43.43 8.83
CA ALA A 7 37.29 43.20 10.26
C ALA A 7 37.55 41.70 10.51
N ASN A 8 38.77 41.42 11.00
CA ASN A 8 39.22 40.12 11.49
C ASN A 8 38.51 39.77 12.81
N PHE A 9 37.95 38.57 12.92
CA PHE A 9 37.62 37.96 14.21
C PHE A 9 38.71 36.95 14.58
N SER A 10 39.43 37.27 15.66
CA SER A 10 40.46 36.42 16.26
C SER A 10 39.85 35.39 17.21
N ALA A 11 40.29 34.14 17.07
CA ALA A 11 40.02 33.06 18.00
C ALA A 11 40.78 33.25 19.34
N PRO A 12 40.20 32.91 20.50
CA PRO A 12 40.93 32.90 21.76
C PRO A 12 41.69 31.58 21.97
N ARG A 13 42.94 31.69 22.43
CA ARG A 13 43.83 30.60 22.87
C ARG A 13 43.91 30.55 24.42
N PRO A 14 44.46 29.47 25.02
CA PRO A 14 43.85 28.79 26.16
C PRO A 14 44.37 29.25 27.53
N ALA A 15 43.54 29.07 28.57
CA ALA A 15 43.97 29.16 29.97
C ALA A 15 44.47 27.79 30.47
N SER A 16 45.54 27.80 31.26
CA SER A 16 46.25 26.62 31.74
C SER A 16 46.19 26.47 33.27
N VAL A 17 46.17 25.20 33.69
CA VAL A 17 46.61 24.60 34.97
C VAL A 17 45.70 24.72 36.21
N THR A 18 45.20 23.58 36.69
CA THR A 18 45.65 22.97 37.97
C THR A 18 45.18 21.52 38.13
N ARG A 19 46.15 20.63 38.41
CA ARG A 19 45.94 19.23 38.81
C ARG A 19 45.21 19.17 40.16
N ARG A 20 44.13 18.39 40.24
CA ARG A 20 43.74 17.70 41.48
C ARG A 20 43.69 16.20 41.22
N VAL A 21 44.43 15.49 42.05
CA VAL A 21 44.49 14.04 42.17
C VAL A 21 43.30 13.58 43.02
N GLY A 22 42.66 12.48 42.60
CA GLY A 22 41.93 11.59 43.51
C GLY A 22 40.40 11.58 43.37
N ARG A 23 39.88 10.59 42.64
CA ARG A 23 39.04 9.49 43.15
C ARG A 23 38.49 8.67 41.96
N GLN A 24 38.80 7.38 41.94
CA GLN A 24 38.17 6.41 41.03
C GLN A 24 36.65 6.40 41.26
N PRO A 25 35.83 6.45 40.20
CA PRO A 25 34.41 6.12 40.31
C PRO A 25 34.25 4.59 40.52
N PRO A 26 33.24 4.15 41.28
CA PRO A 26 33.09 2.75 41.65
C PRO A 26 32.76 1.90 40.42
N THR A 27 33.46 0.76 40.31
CA THR A 27 33.17 -0.29 39.33
C THR A 27 31.76 -0.84 39.57
N LYS A 28 30.81 -0.51 38.70
CA LYS A 28 29.52 -1.19 38.66
C LYS A 28 29.74 -2.61 38.14
N SER A 29 29.64 -3.59 39.04
CA SER A 29 29.56 -5.00 38.72
C SER A 29 28.28 -5.27 37.90
N TYR A 30 28.43 -5.69 36.66
CA TYR A 30 27.30 -6.21 35.88
C TYR A 30 26.88 -7.57 36.44
N PRO A 31 25.60 -7.80 36.75
CA PRO A 31 25.13 -9.14 37.06
C PRO A 31 25.19 -10.03 35.82
N ARG A 32 25.76 -11.23 35.98
CA ARG A 32 25.76 -12.30 34.98
C ARG A 32 24.32 -12.60 34.55
N VAL A 33 24.03 -12.48 33.26
CA VAL A 33 22.75 -12.93 32.67
C VAL A 33 22.71 -14.45 32.74
N ALA A 34 21.78 -14.96 33.55
CA ALA A 34 21.44 -16.37 33.61
C ALA A 34 20.80 -16.81 32.29
N LYS A 35 21.27 -17.93 31.75
CA LYS A 35 20.61 -18.65 30.66
C LYS A 35 19.26 -19.17 31.16
N GLY A 36 18.19 -18.80 30.47
CA GLY A 36 16.93 -19.57 30.46
C GLY A 36 15.69 -18.80 30.90
N ARG A 37 14.86 -18.43 29.91
CA ARG A 37 13.47 -18.88 29.78
C ARG A 37 12.98 -18.41 28.40
N ARG A 38 12.50 -19.37 27.59
CA ARG A 38 11.79 -19.08 26.34
C ARG A 38 10.70 -18.05 26.66
N SER A 39 10.76 -16.89 26.03
CA SER A 39 9.67 -15.92 26.07
C SER A 39 8.43 -16.61 25.52
N GLN A 40 7.38 -16.69 26.33
CA GLN A 40 6.03 -16.93 25.83
C GLN A 40 5.77 -15.90 24.74
N ALA A 41 5.46 -16.37 23.53
CA ALA A 41 5.00 -15.51 22.46
C ALA A 41 3.76 -14.78 23.01
N SER A 42 3.82 -13.46 23.06
CA SER A 42 2.67 -12.62 23.37
C SER A 42 1.61 -12.91 22.29
N ASN A 43 0.43 -13.37 22.71
CA ASN A 43 -0.78 -13.45 21.88
C ASN A 43 -1.27 -12.03 21.56
N LEU A 44 -0.48 -11.25 20.82
CA LEU A 44 -0.98 -10.08 20.13
C LEU A 44 -1.84 -10.57 18.95
N PRO A 45 -3.01 -9.97 18.70
CA PRO A 45 -3.80 -10.28 17.52
C PRO A 45 -2.90 -10.12 16.29
N THR A 46 -2.92 -11.12 15.41
CA THR A 46 -1.99 -11.20 14.29
C THR A 46 -2.45 -10.21 13.21
N MET A 47 -1.84 -9.03 13.15
CA MET A 47 -2.24 -7.99 12.19
C MET A 47 -1.76 -8.33 10.78
N LEU A 48 -2.71 -8.40 9.85
CA LEU A 48 -2.51 -8.66 8.44
C LEU A 48 -2.41 -7.33 7.68
N ALA A 49 -1.33 -7.15 6.91
CA ALA A 49 -1.16 -6.04 6.01
C ALA A 49 -1.36 -6.50 4.56
N PHE A 50 -2.18 -5.75 3.80
CA PHE A 50 -2.22 -5.88 2.35
C PHE A 50 -1.20 -4.95 1.70
N THR A 51 -0.45 -5.49 0.76
CA THR A 51 0.57 -4.77 0.01
C THR A 51 0.27 -4.84 -1.48
N PHE A 52 0.40 -3.73 -2.19
CA PHE A 52 0.04 -3.65 -3.61
C PHE A 52 1.27 -3.30 -4.47
N PRO A 53 1.59 -4.10 -5.51
CA PRO A 53 2.73 -3.87 -6.36
C PRO A 53 2.55 -2.63 -7.23
N GLY A 54 3.68 -2.05 -7.65
CA GLY A 54 3.73 -0.97 -8.62
C GLY A 54 3.94 -1.47 -10.05
N GLN A 55 4.17 -0.53 -10.96
CA GLN A 55 4.60 -0.82 -12.33
C GLN A 55 5.90 -1.65 -12.33
N GLY A 56 5.96 -2.62 -13.24
CA GLY A 56 7.07 -3.56 -13.40
C GLY A 56 6.72 -4.99 -12.97
N SER A 57 5.59 -5.18 -12.28
CA SER A 57 5.11 -6.50 -11.85
C SER A 57 4.15 -7.16 -12.84
N GLN A 58 3.56 -6.41 -13.77
CA GLN A 58 2.69 -6.93 -14.82
C GLN A 58 3.42 -7.94 -15.73
N ARG A 59 2.66 -8.92 -16.23
CA ARG A 59 3.17 -9.94 -17.16
C ARG A 59 2.14 -10.25 -18.26
N PRO A 60 2.58 -10.64 -19.47
CA PRO A 60 1.67 -11.07 -20.53
C PRO A 60 0.71 -12.17 -20.06
N GLY A 61 -0.57 -12.02 -20.41
CA GLY A 61 -1.62 -12.99 -20.09
C GLY A 61 -1.96 -13.11 -18.59
N MET A 62 -1.60 -12.13 -17.75
CA MET A 62 -1.91 -12.17 -16.31
C MET A 62 -3.41 -12.21 -16.00
N GLY A 63 -4.27 -11.75 -16.92
CA GLY A 63 -5.73 -11.85 -16.77
C GLY A 63 -6.31 -13.21 -17.16
N ARG A 64 -5.58 -14.06 -17.90
CA ARG A 64 -6.13 -15.34 -18.43
C ARG A 64 -6.75 -16.25 -17.36
N PRO A 65 -6.11 -16.46 -16.19
CA PRO A 65 -6.68 -17.32 -15.15
C PRO A 65 -7.98 -16.77 -14.56
N TRP A 66 -8.22 -15.46 -14.69
CA TRP A 66 -9.37 -14.77 -14.12
C TRP A 66 -10.59 -14.73 -15.04
N VAL A 67 -10.43 -15.11 -16.32
CA VAL A 67 -11.55 -15.14 -17.27
C VAL A 67 -12.60 -16.14 -16.78
N GLY A 68 -13.82 -15.65 -16.55
CA GLY A 68 -14.94 -16.44 -16.02
C GLY A 68 -15.01 -16.52 -14.49
N HIS A 69 -14.07 -15.90 -13.78
CA HIS A 69 -14.19 -15.68 -12.33
C HIS A 69 -15.10 -14.47 -12.07
N ASP A 70 -15.90 -14.49 -10.98
CA ASP A 70 -16.85 -13.42 -10.67
C ASP A 70 -16.20 -12.02 -10.60
N SER A 71 -14.98 -11.94 -10.06
CA SER A 71 -14.21 -10.68 -9.97
C SER A 71 -13.80 -10.10 -11.33
N TRP A 72 -14.00 -10.80 -12.45
CA TRP A 72 -13.74 -10.29 -13.80
C TRP A 72 -14.62 -9.07 -14.13
N GLU A 73 -15.77 -8.90 -13.47
CA GLU A 73 -16.65 -7.73 -13.63
C GLU A 73 -15.91 -6.39 -13.47
N LEU A 74 -14.87 -6.35 -12.63
CA LEU A 74 -14.03 -5.16 -12.44
C LEU A 74 -13.27 -4.76 -13.71
N VAL A 75 -12.89 -5.74 -14.55
CA VAL A 75 -12.24 -5.49 -15.84
C VAL A 75 -13.23 -4.86 -16.83
N GLU A 76 -14.48 -5.31 -16.81
CA GLU A 76 -15.55 -4.77 -17.66
C GLU A 76 -15.89 -3.33 -17.25
N GLU A 77 -16.11 -3.08 -15.96
CA GLU A 77 -16.36 -1.73 -15.43
C GLU A 77 -15.19 -0.79 -15.74
N ALA A 78 -13.95 -1.21 -15.51
CA ALA A 78 -12.79 -0.38 -15.84
C ALA A 78 -12.70 -0.11 -17.35
N SER A 79 -13.08 -1.06 -18.20
CA SER A 79 -13.11 -0.88 -19.65
C SER A 79 -14.13 0.18 -20.08
N GLU A 80 -15.29 0.22 -19.43
CA GLU A 80 -16.31 1.25 -19.64
C GLU A 80 -15.81 2.63 -19.21
N VAL A 81 -15.19 2.73 -18.02
CA VAL A 81 -14.66 3.99 -17.48
C VAL A 81 -13.62 4.60 -18.43
N VAL A 82 -12.69 3.80 -18.96
CA VAL A 82 -11.63 4.32 -19.85
C VAL A 82 -12.00 4.31 -21.34
N GLY A 83 -13.15 3.75 -21.70
CA GLY A 83 -13.59 3.61 -23.10
C GLY A 83 -12.67 2.73 -23.95
N ARG A 84 -12.04 1.70 -23.35
CA ARG A 84 -11.09 0.80 -24.02
C ARG A 84 -11.24 -0.62 -23.45
N ASP A 85 -11.13 -1.61 -24.33
CA ASP A 85 -11.10 -3.03 -23.95
C ASP A 85 -9.85 -3.37 -23.11
N LEU A 86 -10.02 -3.42 -21.79
CA LEU A 86 -8.99 -3.87 -20.86
C LEU A 86 -8.92 -5.39 -20.76
N GLY A 87 -9.99 -6.12 -21.10
CA GLY A 87 -9.96 -7.57 -21.18
C GLY A 87 -8.88 -8.05 -22.15
N ARG A 88 -8.87 -7.50 -23.37
CA ARG A 88 -7.82 -7.76 -24.36
C ARG A 88 -6.44 -7.36 -23.86
N LEU A 89 -6.31 -6.22 -23.16
CA LEU A 89 -5.03 -5.79 -22.58
C LEU A 89 -4.51 -6.82 -21.56
N LEU A 90 -5.37 -7.36 -20.70
CA LEU A 90 -4.97 -8.31 -19.65
C LEU A 90 -4.72 -9.73 -20.17
N VAL A 91 -5.35 -10.11 -21.29
CA VAL A 91 -5.32 -11.48 -21.83
C VAL A 91 -4.31 -11.64 -22.98
N ASP A 92 -4.20 -10.64 -23.86
CA ASP A 92 -3.50 -10.77 -25.15
C ASP A 92 -2.31 -9.83 -25.34
N ALA A 93 -2.16 -8.81 -24.49
CA ALA A 93 -1.02 -7.91 -24.62
C ALA A 93 0.31 -8.64 -24.39
N ASP A 94 1.27 -8.35 -25.26
CA ASP A 94 2.63 -8.84 -25.13
C ASP A 94 3.45 -7.99 -24.14
N ALA A 95 4.71 -8.38 -23.96
CA ALA A 95 5.60 -7.70 -23.03
C ALA A 95 5.95 -6.27 -23.46
N ASP A 96 5.98 -6.00 -24.77
CA ASP A 96 6.31 -4.67 -25.28
C ASP A 96 5.14 -3.69 -25.11
N GLU A 97 3.91 -4.15 -25.36
CA GLU A 97 2.71 -3.38 -25.08
C GLU A 97 2.56 -3.09 -23.58
N LEU A 98 2.81 -4.07 -22.72
CA LEU A 98 2.79 -3.92 -21.26
C LEU A 98 3.99 -3.15 -20.70
N ARG A 99 4.98 -2.79 -21.52
CA ARG A 99 6.08 -1.89 -21.14
C ARG A 99 5.67 -0.43 -21.23
N ASP A 100 4.65 -0.09 -22.03
CA ASP A 100 4.10 1.26 -22.04
C ASP A 100 3.55 1.59 -20.64
N THR A 101 4.00 2.72 -20.07
CA THR A 101 3.61 3.16 -18.72
C THR A 101 2.10 3.27 -18.54
N ARG A 102 1.36 3.67 -19.60
CA ARG A 102 -0.11 3.77 -19.59
C ARG A 102 -0.75 2.40 -19.37
N ASN A 103 -0.28 1.40 -20.11
CA ASN A 103 -0.77 0.03 -20.02
C ASN A 103 -0.32 -0.65 -18.72
N ALA A 104 0.95 -0.49 -18.37
CA ALA A 104 1.56 -1.11 -17.20
C ALA A 104 0.84 -0.74 -15.91
N GLN A 105 0.54 0.56 -15.74
CA GLN A 105 -0.09 1.04 -14.53
C GLN A 105 -1.56 0.61 -14.45
N LEU A 106 -2.32 0.86 -15.50
CA LEU A 106 -3.73 0.50 -15.50
C LEU A 106 -3.94 -1.01 -15.34
N ALA A 107 -3.14 -1.83 -16.03
CA ALA A 107 -3.22 -3.27 -15.93
C ALA A 107 -2.85 -3.80 -14.54
N THR A 108 -1.80 -3.26 -13.92
CA THR A 108 -1.41 -3.63 -12.55
C THR A 108 -2.49 -3.25 -11.53
N PHE A 109 -3.03 -2.03 -11.63
CA PHE A 109 -4.06 -1.52 -10.75
C PHE A 109 -5.34 -2.40 -10.78
N VAL A 110 -5.87 -2.65 -11.98
CA VAL A 110 -7.10 -3.45 -12.15
C VAL A 110 -6.89 -4.90 -11.66
N VAL A 111 -5.77 -5.54 -12.00
CA VAL A 111 -5.51 -6.91 -11.54
C VAL A 111 -5.35 -6.98 -10.03
N SER A 112 -4.67 -6.02 -9.40
CA SER A 112 -4.56 -5.98 -7.94
C SER A 112 -5.91 -5.84 -7.24
N LEU A 113 -6.83 -5.02 -7.78
CA LEU A 113 -8.18 -4.88 -7.21
C LEU A 113 -9.08 -6.08 -7.51
N MET A 114 -8.87 -6.75 -8.64
CA MET A 114 -9.53 -8.04 -8.93
C MET A 114 -9.10 -9.13 -7.96
N VAL A 115 -7.81 -9.21 -7.63
CA VAL A 115 -7.30 -10.11 -6.57
C VAL A 115 -7.90 -9.75 -5.21
N LEU A 116 -7.94 -8.46 -4.87
CA LEU A 116 -8.54 -8.00 -3.62
C LEU A 116 -10.02 -8.38 -3.52
N ASP A 117 -10.80 -8.17 -4.58
CA ASP A 117 -12.22 -8.52 -4.58
C ASP A 117 -12.41 -10.03 -4.37
N ALA A 118 -11.62 -10.86 -5.05
CA ALA A 118 -11.65 -12.31 -4.84
C ALA A 118 -11.33 -12.71 -3.41
N ILE A 119 -10.34 -12.07 -2.77
CA ILE A 119 -10.01 -12.29 -1.35
C ILE A 119 -11.13 -11.83 -0.43
N GLN A 120 -11.72 -10.66 -0.68
CA GLN A 120 -12.80 -10.13 0.13
C GLN A 120 -14.09 -10.97 0.02
N ARG A 121 -14.34 -11.64 -1.12
CA ARG A 121 -15.43 -12.63 -1.26
C ARG A 121 -15.26 -13.83 -0.30
N LEU A 122 -14.04 -14.07 0.18
CA LEU A 122 -13.73 -15.09 1.17
C LEU A 122 -13.80 -14.56 2.62
N GLY A 123 -14.13 -13.28 2.81
CA GLY A 123 -14.31 -12.66 4.12
C GLY A 123 -13.02 -12.30 4.86
N VAL A 124 -11.93 -12.05 4.14
CA VAL A 124 -10.64 -11.66 4.74
C VAL A 124 -10.35 -10.18 4.45
N ASP A 125 -10.10 -9.43 5.53
CA ASP A 125 -9.73 -8.01 5.49
C ASP A 125 -8.34 -7.76 6.10
N ALA A 126 -7.74 -6.62 5.75
CA ALA A 126 -6.47 -6.18 6.31
C ALA A 126 -6.66 -5.13 7.41
N SER A 127 -5.69 -5.08 8.31
CA SER A 127 -5.62 -4.09 9.38
C SER A 127 -4.88 -2.81 8.96
N MET A 128 -4.15 -2.87 7.84
CA MET A 128 -3.48 -1.73 7.21
C MET A 128 -3.12 -2.08 5.77
N CYS A 129 -2.96 -1.05 4.94
CA CYS A 129 -2.60 -1.19 3.54
C CYS A 129 -1.35 -0.36 3.21
N ALA A 130 -0.57 -0.82 2.24
CA ALA A 130 0.49 -0.02 1.63
C ALA A 130 0.65 -0.44 0.18
N GLY A 131 1.17 0.42 -0.68
CA GLY A 131 1.56 -0.03 -2.00
C GLY A 131 2.75 0.72 -2.54
N HIS A 132 3.43 0.11 -3.50
CA HIS A 132 4.69 0.63 -4.03
C HIS A 132 4.41 1.50 -5.26
N SER A 133 4.75 2.79 -5.18
CA SER A 133 4.50 3.77 -6.24
C SER A 133 3.02 3.79 -6.67
N LEU A 134 2.70 3.28 -7.86
CA LEU A 134 1.34 3.07 -8.32
C LEU A 134 0.48 2.32 -7.28
N GLY A 135 1.04 1.34 -6.59
CA GLY A 135 0.31 0.56 -5.60
C GLY A 135 -0.27 1.40 -4.46
N GLU A 136 0.24 2.61 -4.19
CA GLU A 136 -0.36 3.53 -3.21
C GLU A 136 -1.80 3.91 -3.61
N TYR A 137 -2.06 4.08 -4.91
CA TYR A 137 -3.41 4.35 -5.44
C TYR A 137 -4.29 3.12 -5.29
N THR A 138 -3.74 1.92 -5.54
CA THR A 138 -4.44 0.65 -5.29
C THR A 138 -4.79 0.49 -3.80
N ALA A 139 -3.89 0.86 -2.89
CA ALA A 139 -4.13 0.80 -1.45
C ALA A 139 -5.24 1.77 -1.00
N LEU A 140 -5.30 2.97 -1.59
CA LEU A 140 -6.37 3.93 -1.35
C LEU A 140 -7.72 3.42 -1.86
N THR A 141 -7.75 2.81 -3.05
CA THR A 141 -8.98 2.19 -3.56
C THR A 141 -9.39 0.97 -2.72
N ALA A 142 -8.43 0.17 -2.28
CA ALA A 142 -8.68 -1.02 -1.45
C ALA A 142 -9.30 -0.70 -0.09
N THR A 143 -9.03 0.49 0.46
CA THR A 143 -9.54 0.95 1.76
C THR A 143 -10.81 1.79 1.64
N GLY A 144 -11.28 2.06 0.42
CA GLY A 144 -12.44 2.92 0.17
C GLY A 144 -12.16 4.42 0.23
N ALA A 145 -10.91 4.84 0.49
CA ALA A 145 -10.50 6.25 0.43
C ALA A 145 -10.73 6.84 -0.96
N LEU A 146 -10.61 5.99 -2.00
CA LEU A 146 -10.82 6.33 -3.39
C LEU A 146 -11.85 5.36 -3.99
N GLY A 147 -12.88 5.89 -4.67
CA GLY A 147 -13.84 5.06 -5.40
C GLY A 147 -13.17 4.24 -6.51
N TYR A 148 -13.76 3.12 -6.93
CA TYR A 148 -13.16 2.29 -7.99
C TYR A 148 -13.07 3.03 -9.33
N ALA A 149 -14.18 3.56 -9.84
CA ALA A 149 -14.22 4.30 -11.10
C ALA A 149 -13.33 5.57 -11.07
N ASP A 150 -13.33 6.29 -9.94
CA ASP A 150 -12.45 7.45 -9.73
C ASP A 150 -10.98 7.00 -9.70
N GLY A 151 -10.68 5.86 -9.08
CA GLY A 151 -9.35 5.27 -9.05
C GLY A 151 -8.86 4.84 -10.43
N VAL A 152 -9.71 4.21 -11.24
CA VAL A 152 -9.42 3.87 -12.64
C VAL A 152 -9.12 5.14 -13.45
N SER A 153 -9.94 6.18 -13.29
CA SER A 153 -9.77 7.48 -13.97
C SER A 153 -8.47 8.17 -13.56
N LEU A 154 -8.21 8.25 -12.25
CA LEU A 154 -7.03 8.88 -11.67
C LEU A 154 -5.74 8.16 -12.07
N VAL A 155 -5.72 6.83 -12.01
CA VAL A 155 -4.56 6.03 -12.44
C VAL A 155 -4.31 6.17 -13.94
N THR A 156 -5.37 6.23 -14.75
CA THR A 156 -5.25 6.46 -16.19
C THR A 156 -4.58 7.81 -16.47
N GLU A 157 -5.02 8.88 -15.80
CA GLU A 157 -4.44 10.21 -15.97
C GLU A 157 -3.00 10.30 -15.42
N ARG A 158 -2.73 9.68 -14.25
CA ARG A 158 -1.37 9.56 -13.70
C ARG A 158 -0.44 8.90 -14.69
N ALA A 159 -0.85 7.77 -15.25
CA ALA A 159 -0.02 6.98 -16.16
C ALA A 159 0.24 7.74 -17.47
N ALA A 160 -0.76 8.44 -18.00
CA ALA A 160 -0.61 9.30 -19.17
C ALA A 160 0.35 10.47 -18.90
N ALA A 161 0.15 11.20 -17.80
CA ALA A 161 1.00 12.32 -17.43
C ALA A 161 2.47 11.89 -17.20
N MET A 162 2.70 10.75 -16.55
CA MET A 162 4.04 10.18 -16.37
C MET A 162 4.67 9.73 -17.70
N HIS A 163 3.89 9.12 -18.59
CA HIS A 163 4.36 8.73 -19.93
C HIS A 163 4.80 9.96 -20.73
N ASP A 164 3.98 11.01 -20.75
CA ASP A 164 4.25 12.24 -21.48
C ASP A 164 5.46 12.97 -20.90
N ALA A 165 5.59 13.02 -19.58
CA ALA A 165 6.77 13.59 -18.92
C ALA A 165 8.06 12.83 -19.27
N GLY A 166 8.03 11.49 -19.24
CA GLY A 166 9.18 10.66 -19.62
C GLY A 166 9.56 10.79 -21.10
N SER A 167 8.57 10.99 -21.96
CA SER A 167 8.80 11.21 -23.40
C SER A 167 9.35 12.61 -23.69
N ALA A 168 8.85 13.63 -22.99
CA ALA A 168 9.32 15.01 -23.14
C ALA A 168 10.70 15.25 -22.52
N ASN A 169 11.01 14.56 -21.42
CA ASN A 169 12.30 14.61 -20.75
C ASN A 169 12.83 13.18 -20.49
N PRO A 170 13.54 12.58 -21.47
CA PRO A 170 14.03 11.21 -21.37
C PRO A 170 15.01 11.02 -20.21
N GLY A 171 14.79 9.97 -19.42
CA GLY A 171 15.67 9.59 -18.32
C GLY A 171 15.69 8.08 -18.12
N THR A 172 16.47 7.61 -17.15
CA THR A 172 16.61 6.19 -16.85
C THR A 172 16.66 5.94 -15.35
N MET A 173 16.58 4.65 -14.97
CA MET A 173 16.64 4.19 -13.58
C MET A 173 17.57 2.99 -13.46
N ALA A 174 18.27 2.87 -12.32
CA ALA A 174 19.09 1.71 -12.01
C ALA A 174 18.99 1.32 -10.54
N ALA A 175 18.91 0.02 -10.26
CA ALA A 175 19.04 -0.52 -8.92
C ALA A 175 20.52 -0.64 -8.53
N VAL A 176 20.89 -0.03 -7.42
CA VAL A 176 22.18 -0.14 -6.75
C VAL A 176 22.06 -1.21 -5.67
N LEU A 177 22.86 -2.27 -5.80
CA LEU A 177 22.83 -3.43 -4.89
C LEU A 177 24.10 -3.47 -4.02
N GLY A 178 23.91 -3.66 -2.72
CA GLY A 178 24.98 -3.90 -1.75
C GLY A 178 25.52 -2.67 -1.03
N LEU A 179 24.90 -1.50 -1.19
CA LEU A 179 25.17 -0.30 -0.41
C LEU A 179 23.98 0.06 0.48
N ASP A 180 24.23 0.75 1.58
CA ASP A 180 23.18 1.38 2.38
C ASP A 180 22.66 2.68 1.73
N ASP A 181 21.56 3.20 2.27
CA ASP A 181 20.86 4.38 1.75
C ASP A 181 21.77 5.62 1.65
N ASP A 182 22.60 5.84 2.67
CA ASP A 182 23.46 7.03 2.78
C ASP A 182 24.58 6.97 1.75
N GLN A 183 25.21 5.81 1.59
CA GLN A 183 26.26 5.60 0.59
C GLN A 183 25.74 5.79 -0.85
N VAL A 184 24.49 5.39 -1.13
CA VAL A 184 23.88 5.65 -2.44
C VAL A 184 23.59 7.14 -2.62
N GLY A 185 23.16 7.83 -1.56
CA GLY A 185 23.04 9.29 -1.57
C GLY A 185 24.38 10.00 -1.85
N VAL A 186 25.47 9.54 -1.24
CA VAL A 186 26.84 10.03 -1.52
C VAL A 186 27.20 9.78 -2.97
N ALA A 187 26.93 8.60 -3.53
CA ALA A 187 27.20 8.30 -4.93
C ALA A 187 26.46 9.25 -5.91
N CYS A 188 25.20 9.57 -5.61
CA CYS A 188 24.43 10.55 -6.40
C CYS A 188 25.03 11.95 -6.32
N ASN A 189 25.42 12.40 -5.13
CA ASN A 189 26.04 13.71 -4.93
C ASN A 189 27.40 13.84 -5.62
N LEU A 190 28.21 12.77 -5.59
CA LEU A 190 29.53 12.75 -6.24
C LEU A 190 29.44 12.81 -7.77
N ALA A 191 28.34 12.31 -8.35
CA ALA A 191 28.14 12.33 -9.79
C ALA A 191 28.03 13.75 -10.37
N ASP A 192 27.71 14.75 -9.53
CA ASP A 192 27.54 16.16 -9.90
C ASP A 192 26.67 16.34 -11.16
N ALA A 193 25.57 15.58 -11.22
CA ALA A 193 24.69 15.47 -12.38
C ALA A 193 23.22 15.32 -11.94
N GLU A 194 22.31 15.35 -12.90
CA GLU A 194 20.89 15.13 -12.68
C GLU A 194 20.60 13.65 -12.34
N VAL A 195 20.84 13.26 -11.09
CA VAL A 195 20.59 11.92 -10.57
C VAL A 195 20.22 11.98 -9.09
N TRP A 196 19.19 11.25 -8.72
CA TRP A 196 18.65 11.21 -7.37
C TRP A 196 18.30 9.79 -6.96
N VAL A 197 18.15 9.55 -5.66
CA VAL A 197 17.50 8.34 -5.17
C VAL A 197 16.01 8.42 -5.49
N ALA A 198 15.49 7.38 -6.14
CA ALA A 198 14.08 7.24 -6.53
C ALA A 198 13.32 6.24 -5.66
N ASN A 199 13.98 5.21 -5.13
CA ASN A 199 13.32 4.24 -4.26
C ASN A 199 14.28 3.68 -3.21
N TYR A 200 13.82 3.66 -1.96
CA TYR A 200 14.45 2.91 -0.86
C TYR A 200 13.69 1.59 -0.68
N ASN A 201 14.09 0.55 -1.41
CA ASN A 201 13.27 -0.67 -1.55
C ASN A 201 13.50 -1.69 -0.43
N ALA A 202 14.74 -2.02 -0.14
CA ALA A 202 15.10 -3.00 0.89
C ALA A 202 16.54 -2.73 1.37
N PRO A 203 16.96 -3.29 2.51
CA PRO A 203 18.36 -3.22 2.92
C PRO A 203 19.30 -3.69 1.79
N GLY A 204 20.25 -2.83 1.41
CA GLY A 204 21.16 -3.14 0.31
C GLY A 204 20.55 -3.04 -1.09
N GLN A 205 19.35 -2.49 -1.26
CA GLN A 205 18.70 -2.29 -2.56
C GLN A 205 18.03 -0.90 -2.61
N VAL A 206 18.70 0.03 -3.29
CA VAL A 206 18.22 1.39 -3.54
C VAL A 206 18.16 1.62 -5.05
N VAL A 207 17.18 2.35 -5.54
CA VAL A 207 17.07 2.71 -6.95
C VAL A 207 17.45 4.18 -7.12
N ILE A 208 18.31 4.45 -8.08
CA ILE A 208 18.66 5.79 -8.54
C ILE A 208 18.00 6.06 -9.89
N ALA A 209 17.69 7.32 -10.17
CA ALA A 209 17.05 7.75 -11.40
C ALA A 209 17.50 9.16 -11.79
N GLY A 210 17.51 9.44 -13.09
CA GLY A 210 17.93 10.73 -13.62
C GLY A 210 18.27 10.67 -15.10
N SER A 211 19.16 11.56 -15.54
CA SER A 211 19.72 11.50 -16.88
C SER A 211 20.54 10.23 -17.08
N VAL A 212 20.69 9.77 -18.33
CA VAL A 212 21.48 8.56 -18.65
C VAL A 212 22.91 8.68 -18.14
N ASP A 213 23.54 9.83 -18.37
CA ASP A 213 24.90 10.10 -17.94
C ASP A 213 25.00 10.24 -16.41
N GLY A 214 24.01 10.88 -15.77
CA GLY A 214 23.97 11.02 -14.32
C GLY A 214 23.85 9.67 -13.62
N VAL A 215 22.96 8.79 -14.09
CA VAL A 215 22.82 7.42 -13.56
C VAL A 215 24.08 6.59 -13.81
N ALA A 216 24.72 6.73 -14.96
CA ALA A 216 25.98 6.04 -15.26
C ALA A 216 27.11 6.50 -14.32
N SER A 217 27.25 7.81 -14.12
CA SER A 217 28.24 8.44 -13.23
C SER A 217 28.03 8.02 -11.76
N ALA A 218 26.80 8.16 -11.24
CA ALA A 218 26.46 7.70 -9.90
C ALA A 218 26.67 6.19 -9.73
N GLY A 219 26.38 5.39 -10.76
CA GLY A 219 26.66 3.96 -10.76
C GLY A 219 28.15 3.63 -10.66
N GLN A 220 29.02 4.45 -11.25
CA GLN A 220 30.47 4.29 -11.14
C GLN A 220 30.97 4.64 -9.72
N HIS A 221 30.52 5.76 -9.15
CA HIS A 221 30.84 6.12 -7.77
C HIS A 221 30.28 5.11 -6.76
N ALA A 222 29.09 4.57 -7.00
CA ALA A 222 28.54 3.50 -6.18
C ALA A 222 29.44 2.25 -6.17
N LYS A 223 30.00 1.85 -7.32
CA LYS A 223 30.96 0.73 -7.38
C LYS A 223 32.24 1.02 -6.60
N GLU A 224 32.76 2.24 -6.67
CA GLU A 224 33.93 2.68 -5.91
C GLU A 224 33.67 2.66 -4.39
N LEU A 225 32.44 2.97 -3.98
CA LEU A 225 31.98 2.88 -2.59
C LEU A 225 31.66 1.45 -2.12
N GLY A 226 31.74 0.46 -3.01
CA GLY A 226 31.58 -0.96 -2.68
C GLY A 226 30.26 -1.60 -3.13
N ALA A 227 29.48 -0.96 -4.01
CA ALA A 227 28.30 -1.58 -4.59
C ALA A 227 28.67 -2.88 -5.31
N ARG A 228 27.92 -3.94 -5.03
CA ARG A 228 28.12 -5.26 -5.65
C ARG A 228 27.70 -5.26 -7.11
N ARG A 229 26.62 -4.55 -7.43
CA ARG A 229 26.05 -4.52 -8.78
C ARG A 229 25.21 -3.27 -9.00
N ILE A 230 25.22 -2.78 -10.23
CA ILE A 230 24.31 -1.75 -10.74
C ILE A 230 23.49 -2.40 -11.84
N MET A 231 22.16 -2.35 -11.74
CA MET A 231 21.23 -3.00 -12.68
C MET A 231 20.30 -1.97 -13.29
N SER A 232 20.40 -1.76 -14.61
CA SER A 232 19.43 -0.94 -15.33
C SER A 232 18.02 -1.52 -15.22
N LEU A 233 17.02 -0.65 -15.05
CA LEU A 233 15.62 -1.03 -15.01
C LEU A 233 14.97 -0.73 -16.37
N PRO A 234 14.15 -1.64 -16.93
CA PRO A 234 13.54 -1.48 -18.25
C PRO A 234 12.33 -0.52 -18.19
N VAL A 235 12.58 0.74 -17.88
CA VAL A 235 11.56 1.79 -17.74
C VAL A 235 11.85 2.96 -18.68
N ALA A 236 10.80 3.66 -19.09
CA ALA A 236 10.87 4.72 -20.10
C ALA A 236 11.23 6.11 -19.54
N GLY A 237 11.40 6.26 -18.22
CA GLY A 237 11.67 7.56 -17.62
C GLY A 237 12.34 7.48 -16.24
N ALA A 238 12.82 8.63 -15.77
CA ALA A 238 13.40 8.81 -14.43
C ALA A 238 12.31 9.12 -13.40
N PHE A 239 11.47 8.12 -13.10
CA PHE A 239 10.36 8.27 -12.16
C PHE A 239 10.82 8.62 -10.74
N HIS A 240 9.95 9.30 -9.98
CA HIS A 240 10.23 9.72 -8.60
C HIS A 240 11.36 10.75 -8.47
N THR A 241 11.57 11.55 -9.52
CA THR A 241 12.58 12.64 -9.56
C THR A 241 12.00 13.93 -10.14
N GLY A 242 12.84 14.97 -10.23
CA GLY A 242 12.50 16.23 -10.90
C GLY A 242 12.07 16.07 -12.37
N PHE A 243 12.42 14.96 -13.03
CA PHE A 243 12.02 14.69 -14.43
C PHE A 243 10.50 14.58 -14.58
N MET A 244 9.78 14.24 -13.51
CA MET A 244 8.32 14.11 -13.51
C MET A 244 7.58 15.41 -13.15
N THR A 245 8.29 16.54 -12.97
CA THR A 245 7.68 17.80 -12.50
C THR A 245 6.57 18.29 -13.44
N SER A 246 6.71 18.09 -14.76
CA SER A 246 5.69 18.49 -15.75
C SER A 246 4.38 17.71 -15.62
N ALA A 247 4.39 16.50 -15.05
CA ALA A 247 3.19 15.71 -14.80
C ALA A 247 2.41 16.15 -13.55
N ARG A 248 3.02 16.94 -12.65
CA ARG A 248 2.48 17.23 -11.32
C ARG A 248 1.15 18.00 -11.37
N GLN A 249 1.01 18.99 -12.26
CA GLN A 249 -0.22 19.78 -12.34
C GLN A 249 -1.40 18.91 -12.75
N ARG A 250 -1.24 18.15 -13.84
CA ARG A 250 -2.27 17.22 -14.35
C ARG A 250 -2.71 16.22 -13.27
N LEU A 251 -1.75 15.65 -12.54
CA LEU A 251 -2.07 14.73 -11.46
C LEU A 251 -2.81 15.43 -10.32
N ARG A 252 -2.42 16.64 -9.92
CA ARG A 252 -3.13 17.39 -8.87
C ARG A 252 -4.58 17.65 -9.28
N ASP A 253 -4.81 18.10 -10.50
CA ASP A 253 -6.17 18.35 -11.01
C ASP A 253 -6.99 17.05 -11.01
N ALA A 254 -6.37 15.90 -11.35
CA ALA A 254 -7.03 14.60 -11.30
C ALA A 254 -7.36 14.15 -9.86
N ILE A 255 -6.45 14.37 -8.90
CA ILE A 255 -6.67 14.05 -7.49
C ILE A 255 -7.80 14.89 -6.90
N GLU A 256 -7.87 16.18 -7.23
CA GLU A 256 -8.93 17.09 -6.78
C GLU A 256 -10.32 16.64 -7.26
N ASN A 257 -10.40 15.99 -8.41
CA ASN A 257 -11.65 15.45 -8.96
C ASN A 257 -12.02 14.05 -8.44
N ALA A 258 -11.13 13.38 -7.70
CA ALA A 258 -11.29 11.98 -7.31
C ALA A 258 -12.03 11.75 -5.98
N ASP A 259 -12.57 12.82 -5.36
CA ASP A 259 -13.40 12.79 -4.14
C ASP A 259 -12.87 11.86 -3.04
N LEU A 260 -11.66 12.13 -2.56
CA LEU A 260 -11.01 11.33 -1.52
C LEU A 260 -11.76 11.40 -0.18
N ARG A 261 -11.80 10.28 0.54
CA ARG A 261 -12.57 10.09 1.78
C ARG A 261 -11.69 9.69 2.95
N ASP A 262 -12.17 9.98 4.15
CA ASP A 262 -11.58 9.47 5.39
C ASP A 262 -11.78 7.95 5.47
N ILE A 263 -10.83 7.24 6.09
CA ILE A 263 -10.79 5.77 6.18
C ILE A 263 -10.39 5.30 7.56
N ASP A 264 -10.89 4.12 7.96
CA ASP A 264 -10.51 3.50 9.25
C ASP A 264 -9.25 2.64 9.15
N VAL A 265 -9.03 2.01 7.99
CA VAL A 265 -7.85 1.18 7.72
C VAL A 265 -6.73 2.08 7.19
N PRO A 266 -5.63 2.28 7.94
CA PRO A 266 -4.61 3.23 7.54
C PRO A 266 -3.86 2.78 6.27
N VAL A 267 -3.52 3.76 5.42
CA VAL A 267 -2.61 3.57 4.30
C VAL A 267 -1.25 4.20 4.62
N ILE A 268 -0.17 3.45 4.43
CA ILE A 268 1.18 3.96 4.68
C ILE A 268 1.71 4.69 3.45
N SER A 269 2.00 5.99 3.60
CA SER A 269 2.41 6.79 2.45
C SER A 269 3.83 6.47 1.97
N ASN A 270 4.06 6.61 0.66
CA ASN A 270 5.37 6.46 0.04
C ASN A 270 6.31 7.65 0.31
N VAL A 271 5.77 8.83 0.59
CA VAL A 271 6.54 10.09 0.69
C VAL A 271 7.21 10.24 2.05
N ASP A 272 6.48 10.00 3.13
CA ASP A 272 6.94 10.15 4.51
C ASP A 272 7.01 8.84 5.30
N ALA A 273 6.46 7.74 4.74
CA ALA A 273 6.36 6.44 5.40
C ALA A 273 5.49 6.43 6.67
N LEU A 274 4.54 7.34 6.80
CA LEU A 274 3.61 7.42 7.94
C LEU A 274 2.22 6.85 7.60
N PRO A 275 1.45 6.39 8.60
CA PRO A 275 0.07 6.01 8.40
C PRO A 275 -0.83 7.24 8.26
N HIS A 276 -1.69 7.23 7.25
CA HIS A 276 -2.70 8.28 7.03
C HIS A 276 -4.10 7.69 6.92
N THR A 277 -5.06 8.41 7.50
CA THR A 277 -6.49 8.07 7.49
C THR A 277 -7.38 9.22 7.00
N GLN A 278 -6.86 10.45 6.95
CA GLN A 278 -7.64 11.63 6.59
C GLN A 278 -7.53 11.95 5.11
N ALA A 279 -8.67 12.21 4.46
CA ALA A 279 -8.76 12.64 3.06
C ALA A 279 -7.85 13.84 2.76
N SER A 280 -7.75 14.77 3.71
CA SER A 280 -6.99 16.02 3.58
C SER A 280 -5.49 15.82 3.35
N ASP A 281 -4.94 14.67 3.71
CA ASP A 281 -3.51 14.40 3.62
C ASP A 281 -3.09 14.05 2.18
N TRP A 282 -3.98 13.39 1.43
CA TRP A 282 -3.64 12.70 0.20
C TRP A 282 -3.37 13.62 -0.99
N ASN A 283 -3.98 14.80 -1.07
CA ASN A 283 -3.71 15.73 -2.18
C ASN A 283 -2.22 16.11 -2.24
N ALA A 284 -1.67 16.53 -1.10
CA ALA A 284 -0.27 16.92 -1.01
C ALA A 284 0.67 15.71 -1.18
N LEU A 285 0.37 14.58 -0.53
CA LEU A 285 1.19 13.37 -0.58
C LEU A 285 1.26 12.78 -2.00
N LEU A 286 0.12 12.55 -2.65
CA LEU A 286 0.07 11.95 -3.98
C LEU A 286 0.68 12.86 -5.04
N SER A 287 0.47 14.19 -4.95
CA SER A 287 1.13 15.16 -5.83
C SER A 287 2.66 15.17 -5.66
N ALA A 288 3.14 15.07 -4.42
CA ALA A 288 4.56 15.00 -4.13
C ALA A 288 5.20 13.66 -4.57
N GLN A 289 4.44 12.56 -4.54
CA GLN A 289 4.90 11.20 -4.84
C GLN A 289 5.61 11.09 -6.20
N LEU A 290 5.15 11.82 -7.24
CA LEU A 290 5.74 11.78 -8.59
C LEU A 290 7.21 12.19 -8.63
N SER A 291 7.63 13.06 -7.71
CA SER A 291 8.99 13.63 -7.68
C SER A 291 9.72 13.36 -6.38
N SER A 292 9.17 12.50 -5.53
CA SER A 292 9.74 12.15 -4.23
C SER A 292 10.09 10.66 -4.21
N PRO A 293 11.18 10.26 -3.53
CA PRO A 293 11.57 8.87 -3.46
C PRO A 293 10.50 8.02 -2.77
N VAL A 294 10.24 6.83 -3.31
CA VAL A 294 9.39 5.84 -2.64
C VAL A 294 10.14 5.25 -1.45
N ARG A 295 9.63 5.48 -0.23
CA ARG A 295 10.26 5.02 1.02
C ARG A 295 9.80 3.61 1.45
N TRP A 296 9.70 2.66 0.53
CA TRP A 296 9.13 1.33 0.78
C TRP A 296 9.70 0.59 1.99
N LYS A 297 11.04 0.53 2.12
CA LYS A 297 11.71 -0.06 3.29
C LYS A 297 11.22 0.56 4.60
N HIS A 298 11.05 1.88 4.64
CA HIS A 298 10.58 2.60 5.81
C HIS A 298 9.09 2.30 6.05
N SER A 299 8.26 2.25 4.99
CA SER A 299 6.85 1.85 5.10
C SER A 299 6.69 0.46 5.72
N LEU A 300 7.57 -0.50 5.37
CA LEU A 300 7.59 -1.83 5.99
C LEU A 300 7.92 -1.79 7.49
N HIS A 301 8.87 -0.94 7.90
CA HIS A 301 9.18 -0.73 9.31
C HIS A 301 7.99 -0.12 10.05
N THR A 302 7.36 0.92 9.50
CA THR A 302 6.15 1.53 10.06
C THR A 302 5.02 0.52 10.23
N MET A 303 4.72 -0.30 9.21
CA MET A 303 3.70 -1.36 9.34
C MET A 303 4.03 -2.35 10.46
N THR A 304 5.31 -2.71 10.61
CA THR A 304 5.77 -3.62 11.66
C THR A 304 5.66 -2.99 13.04
N GLU A 305 6.00 -1.70 13.18
CA GLU A 305 5.83 -0.92 14.41
C GLU A 305 4.35 -0.80 14.82
N LEU A 306 3.45 -0.75 13.85
CA LEU A 306 1.99 -0.80 14.05
C LEU A 306 1.46 -2.24 14.29
N GLY A 307 2.34 -3.23 14.35
CA GLY A 307 2.01 -4.61 14.74
C GLY A 307 1.83 -5.59 13.58
N ALA A 308 2.03 -5.19 12.33
CA ALA A 308 1.97 -6.12 11.19
C ALA A 308 3.04 -7.20 11.30
N THR A 309 2.60 -8.46 11.22
CA THR A 309 3.49 -9.64 11.21
C THR A 309 3.32 -10.49 9.96
N ARG A 310 2.25 -10.20 9.20
CA ARG A 310 1.79 -10.92 8.02
C ARG A 310 1.56 -9.91 6.90
N PHE A 311 2.14 -10.19 5.73
CA PHE A 311 2.04 -9.34 4.56
C PHE A 311 1.56 -10.17 3.37
N ALA A 312 0.41 -9.83 2.82
CA ALA A 312 -0.07 -10.41 1.57
C ALA A 312 0.15 -9.40 0.44
N GLU A 313 0.90 -9.80 -0.58
CA GLU A 313 1.04 -9.03 -1.82
C GLU A 313 -0.10 -9.38 -2.76
N LEU A 314 -0.95 -8.40 -3.08
CA LEU A 314 -2.15 -8.60 -3.89
C LEU A 314 -1.95 -7.98 -5.28
N GLY A 315 -1.87 -8.83 -6.30
CA GLY A 315 -1.63 -8.40 -7.67
C GLY A 315 -0.57 -9.23 -8.39
N PRO A 316 -0.22 -8.84 -9.62
CA PRO A 316 0.78 -9.59 -10.38
C PRO A 316 2.15 -9.46 -9.70
N GLY A 317 2.95 -10.53 -9.75
CA GLY A 317 4.32 -10.51 -9.23
C GLY A 317 4.53 -11.31 -7.95
N GLY A 318 5.12 -10.69 -6.93
CA GLY A 318 5.75 -11.36 -5.78
C GLY A 318 7.02 -10.63 -5.28
N VAL A 319 7.32 -9.46 -5.87
CA VAL A 319 8.53 -8.69 -5.59
C VAL A 319 8.45 -8.06 -4.21
N LEU A 320 7.28 -7.56 -3.79
CA LEU A 320 7.11 -6.93 -2.49
C LEU A 320 7.24 -7.96 -1.36
N SER A 321 6.69 -9.15 -1.52
CA SER A 321 6.83 -10.30 -0.62
C SER A 321 8.30 -10.67 -0.41
N GLY A 322 9.11 -10.58 -1.48
CA GLY A 322 10.55 -10.77 -1.43
C GLY A 322 11.28 -9.62 -0.71
N MET A 323 10.89 -8.37 -0.96
CA MET A 323 11.45 -7.18 -0.28
C MET A 323 11.12 -7.19 1.22
N THR A 324 9.89 -7.56 1.59
CA THR A 324 9.45 -7.70 2.98
C THR A 324 10.27 -8.74 3.72
N LYS A 325 10.44 -9.94 3.15
CA LYS A 325 11.30 -11.00 3.74
C LYS A 325 12.75 -10.56 3.96
N ARG A 326 13.28 -9.68 3.10
CA ARG A 326 14.64 -9.13 3.23
C ARG A 326 14.74 -8.01 4.26
N THR A 327 13.64 -7.31 4.54
CA THR A 327 13.62 -6.10 5.36
C THR A 327 13.21 -6.39 6.79
N ILE A 328 12.19 -7.23 6.98
CA ILE A 328 11.57 -7.50 8.28
C ILE A 328 11.88 -8.94 8.69
N GLU A 329 12.68 -9.09 9.75
CA GLU A 329 13.01 -10.40 10.32
C GLU A 329 11.75 -11.08 10.87
N GLY A 330 11.54 -12.34 10.51
CA GLY A 330 10.38 -13.12 10.97
C GLY A 330 9.05 -12.79 10.28
N ALA A 331 9.02 -11.85 9.33
CA ALA A 331 7.81 -11.56 8.57
C ALA A 331 7.32 -12.77 7.78
N ARG A 332 6.02 -13.06 7.91
CA ARG A 332 5.35 -14.03 7.04
C ARG A 332 4.84 -13.31 5.82
N THR A 333 5.12 -13.86 4.64
CA THR A 333 4.65 -13.27 3.37
C THR A 333 4.03 -14.31 2.45
N ILE A 334 2.99 -13.89 1.74
CA ILE A 334 2.35 -14.63 0.66
C ILE A 334 2.06 -13.67 -0.49
N SER A 335 2.12 -14.17 -1.73
CA SER A 335 1.72 -13.42 -2.92
C SER A 335 0.49 -14.10 -3.50
N VAL A 336 -0.50 -13.31 -3.90
CA VAL A 336 -1.74 -13.77 -4.52
C VAL A 336 -1.89 -13.04 -5.86
N ALA A 337 -1.84 -13.78 -6.96
CA ALA A 337 -1.84 -13.21 -8.31
C ALA A 337 -2.87 -13.85 -9.25
N SER A 338 -3.41 -15.01 -8.86
CA SER A 338 -4.37 -15.80 -9.63
C SER A 338 -5.40 -16.49 -8.73
N PRO A 339 -6.52 -17.01 -9.27
CA PRO A 339 -7.50 -17.74 -8.48
C PRO A 339 -6.92 -18.97 -7.78
N ASP A 340 -5.93 -19.63 -8.39
CA ASP A 340 -5.24 -20.79 -7.81
C ASP A 340 -4.49 -20.46 -6.51
N ASP A 341 -4.23 -19.18 -6.24
CA ASP A 341 -3.55 -18.72 -5.02
C ASP A 341 -4.53 -18.48 -3.85
N LEU A 342 -5.86 -18.51 -4.08
CA LEU A 342 -6.87 -18.19 -3.07
C LEU A 342 -6.95 -19.23 -1.94
N ASP A 343 -6.94 -20.52 -2.27
CA ASP A 343 -6.93 -21.60 -1.27
C ASP A 343 -5.63 -21.59 -0.44
N PRO A 344 -4.42 -21.51 -1.05
CA PRO A 344 -3.17 -21.31 -0.31
C PRO A 344 -3.19 -20.06 0.57
N PHE A 345 -3.81 -18.96 0.11
CA PHE A 345 -3.98 -17.76 0.91
C PHE A 345 -4.86 -17.99 2.14
N LEU A 346 -6.02 -18.64 1.98
CA LEU A 346 -6.90 -18.96 3.10
C LEU A 346 -6.25 -19.89 4.11
N GLU A 347 -5.53 -20.92 3.66
CA GLU A 347 -4.76 -21.79 4.54
C GLU A 347 -3.67 -21.01 5.29
N TRP A 348 -2.97 -20.11 4.59
CA TRP A 348 -1.93 -19.29 5.17
C TRP A 348 -2.47 -18.34 6.24
N VAL A 349 -3.63 -17.70 6.02
CA VAL A 349 -4.33 -16.87 7.01
C VAL A 349 -4.80 -17.73 8.20
N SER A 350 -5.47 -18.85 7.91
CA SER A 350 -6.13 -19.72 8.89
C SER A 350 -5.18 -20.57 9.74
N GLY A 351 -3.99 -20.89 9.24
CA GLY A 351 -2.94 -21.71 9.88
C GLY A 351 -2.33 -21.13 11.16
N THR A 352 -3.09 -20.30 11.88
CA THR A 352 -2.72 -19.60 13.11
C THR A 352 -3.86 -19.48 14.12
N ILE A 353 -5.07 -19.98 13.82
CA ILE A 353 -6.05 -20.17 14.89
C ILE A 353 -5.59 -21.39 15.70
N SER A 354 -4.80 -21.17 16.76
CA SER A 354 -4.90 -22.08 17.90
C SER A 354 -6.32 -21.93 18.39
N LEU A 355 -7.15 -22.95 18.17
CA LEU A 355 -8.43 -23.07 18.86
C LEU A 355 -8.10 -23.36 20.34
N ASP A 356 -7.60 -22.36 21.05
CA ASP A 356 -7.62 -22.35 22.50
C ASP A 356 -9.09 -22.15 22.88
N THR A 357 -9.80 -23.25 23.02
CA THR A 357 -11.10 -23.31 23.68
C THR A 357 -10.90 -22.98 25.15
N HIS A 358 -10.70 -21.69 25.45
CA HIS A 358 -10.93 -21.20 26.80
C HIS A 358 -12.45 -21.11 27.01
N PRO A 359 -13.02 -21.88 27.96
CA PRO A 359 -14.38 -21.63 28.38
C PRO A 359 -14.40 -20.28 29.08
N VAL A 360 -14.96 -19.27 28.41
CA VAL A 360 -15.27 -17.99 29.05
C VAL A 360 -16.49 -18.23 29.92
N GLU A 361 -16.26 -18.44 31.22
CA GLU A 361 -17.29 -18.30 32.24
C GLU A 361 -17.83 -16.87 32.20
N GLY A 362 -19.15 -16.77 32.12
CA GLY A 362 -19.83 -15.60 31.57
C GLY A 362 -20.12 -14.47 32.55
N GLU A 363 -20.60 -13.38 31.96
CA GLU A 363 -21.69 -12.60 32.50
C GLU A 363 -22.77 -12.43 31.42
N HIS A 364 -24.02 -12.68 31.82
CA HIS A 364 -25.20 -12.69 30.97
C HIS A 364 -25.71 -11.28 30.70
N LEU A 365 -25.70 -10.88 29.43
CA LEU A 365 -26.66 -9.96 28.83
C LEU A 365 -27.13 -10.60 27.52
N PHE A 366 -28.16 -11.46 27.57
CA PHE A 366 -28.73 -12.05 26.35
C PHE A 366 -29.64 -11.04 25.66
N ALA A 367 -29.05 -10.08 24.95
CA ALA A 367 -29.63 -9.58 23.71
C ALA A 367 -28.90 -10.33 22.58
N ILE A 368 -29.60 -11.24 21.90
CA ILE A 368 -29.03 -11.89 20.71
C ILE A 368 -29.21 -10.91 19.56
N GLU A 369 -28.13 -10.26 19.17
CA GLU A 369 -28.08 -9.45 17.97
C GLU A 369 -27.99 -10.36 16.74
N ARG A 370 -28.81 -10.09 15.73
CA ARG A 370 -28.86 -10.85 14.47
C ARG A 370 -28.67 -9.91 13.31
N LEU A 371 -27.84 -10.31 12.36
CA LEU A 371 -27.62 -9.56 11.12
C LEU A 371 -28.60 -10.02 10.05
N VAL A 372 -29.19 -9.05 9.35
CA VAL A 372 -29.78 -9.26 8.03
C VAL A 372 -28.71 -8.97 7.01
N VAL A 373 -28.54 -9.87 6.06
CA VAL A 373 -27.48 -9.79 5.07
C VAL A 373 -28.05 -9.68 3.67
N SER A 374 -27.27 -9.11 2.75
CA SER A 374 -27.65 -8.98 1.35
C SER A 374 -27.83 -10.36 0.70
N PRO A 375 -28.87 -10.58 -0.10
CA PRO A 375 -29.06 -11.83 -0.84
C PRO A 375 -28.20 -11.91 -2.11
N ALA A 376 -27.69 -10.79 -2.61
CA ALA A 376 -27.01 -10.68 -3.91
C ALA A 376 -25.94 -9.57 -3.90
N ALA A 377 -25.17 -9.47 -4.98
CA ALA A 377 -24.34 -8.28 -5.22
C ALA A 377 -25.20 -7.19 -5.87
N GLY A 378 -24.97 -5.93 -5.56
CA GLY A 378 -25.64 -4.82 -6.25
C GLY A 378 -25.78 -3.57 -5.40
N ILE A 379 -26.54 -2.60 -5.89
CA ILE A 379 -26.82 -1.36 -5.17
C ILE A 379 -27.95 -1.59 -4.18
N PHE A 380 -27.69 -1.32 -2.90
CA PHE A 380 -28.65 -1.41 -1.82
C PHE A 380 -29.54 -0.15 -1.77
N THR A 381 -30.85 -0.36 -1.62
CA THR A 381 -31.85 0.69 -1.38
C THR A 381 -32.73 0.28 -0.20
N PRO A 382 -32.66 0.97 0.96
CA PRO A 382 -33.42 0.61 2.15
C PRO A 382 -34.91 0.93 1.98
N ILE A 383 -35.77 0.18 2.69
CA ILE A 383 -37.14 0.62 2.96
C ILE A 383 -37.11 1.50 4.21
N ASP A 384 -37.93 2.55 4.24
CA ASP A 384 -38.02 3.48 5.37
C ASP A 384 -38.53 2.78 6.65
N LEU A 385 -37.59 2.25 7.44
CA LEU A 385 -37.81 1.59 8.72
C LEU A 385 -36.97 2.29 9.79
N ALA A 386 -37.62 2.95 10.74
CA ALA A 386 -36.92 3.61 11.84
C ALA A 386 -36.37 2.58 12.85
N PRO A 387 -35.22 2.86 13.50
CA PRO A 387 -34.78 2.11 14.68
C PRO A 387 -35.90 2.00 15.73
N GLY A 388 -36.05 0.81 16.32
CA GLY A 388 -37.16 0.47 17.22
C GLY A 388 -38.36 -0.19 16.52
N THR A 389 -38.35 -0.31 15.18
CA THR A 389 -39.47 -0.94 14.45
C THR A 389 -39.44 -2.47 14.60
N PRO A 390 -40.53 -3.11 15.07
CA PRO A 390 -40.63 -4.56 15.12
C PRO A 390 -40.90 -5.15 13.73
N ILE A 391 -40.24 -6.27 13.41
CA ILE A 391 -40.42 -7.01 12.16
C ILE A 391 -40.62 -8.51 12.42
N GLU A 392 -41.36 -9.17 11.54
CA GLU A 392 -41.59 -10.61 11.55
C GLU A 392 -40.60 -11.35 10.63
N VAL A 393 -40.49 -12.68 10.79
CA VAL A 393 -39.71 -13.53 9.88
C VAL A 393 -40.23 -13.35 8.44
N GLY A 394 -39.32 -13.08 7.51
CA GLY A 394 -39.62 -12.87 6.10
C GLY A 394 -39.92 -11.42 5.72
N ALA A 395 -39.93 -10.48 6.67
CA ALA A 395 -40.12 -9.05 6.37
C ALA A 395 -39.02 -8.53 5.43
N VAL A 396 -39.42 -7.73 4.43
CA VAL A 396 -38.49 -7.06 3.51
C VAL A 396 -38.00 -5.77 4.18
N ILE A 397 -36.68 -5.55 4.18
CA ILE A 397 -36.06 -4.36 4.79
C ILE A 397 -35.37 -3.44 3.77
N GLY A 398 -35.27 -3.87 2.51
CA GLY A 398 -34.64 -3.14 1.42
C GLY A 398 -34.48 -4.02 0.18
N HIS A 399 -33.82 -3.49 -0.84
CA HIS A 399 -33.56 -4.18 -2.11
C HIS A 399 -32.09 -4.06 -2.49
N VAL A 400 -31.58 -5.06 -3.18
CA VAL A 400 -30.27 -5.05 -3.83
C VAL A 400 -30.47 -5.38 -5.29
N GLY A 401 -30.46 -4.35 -6.15
CA GLY A 401 -30.99 -4.48 -7.52
C GLY A 401 -32.44 -4.97 -7.50
N ASP A 402 -32.72 -6.06 -8.23
CA ASP A 402 -34.06 -6.69 -8.28
C ASP A 402 -34.31 -7.69 -7.14
N HIS A 403 -33.37 -7.86 -6.20
CA HIS A 403 -33.47 -8.84 -5.12
C HIS A 403 -33.96 -8.21 -3.81
N GLU A 404 -35.03 -8.76 -3.21
CA GLU A 404 -35.51 -8.34 -1.89
C GLU A 404 -34.57 -8.81 -0.77
N VAL A 405 -34.14 -7.87 0.09
CA VAL A 405 -33.44 -8.18 1.34
C VAL A 405 -34.47 -8.52 2.40
N ARG A 406 -34.56 -9.79 2.80
CA ARG A 406 -35.54 -10.30 3.78
C ARG A 406 -34.86 -10.72 5.07
N SER A 407 -35.47 -10.38 6.21
CA SER A 407 -35.03 -10.88 7.51
C SER A 407 -35.40 -12.36 7.69
N ALA A 408 -34.45 -13.18 8.12
CA ALA A 408 -34.70 -14.57 8.53
C ALA A 408 -35.22 -14.70 9.98
N PHE A 409 -35.27 -13.59 10.72
CA PHE A 409 -35.60 -13.55 12.15
C PHE A 409 -36.66 -12.49 12.43
N ALA A 410 -37.55 -12.76 13.40
CA ALA A 410 -38.38 -11.72 13.99
C ALA A 410 -37.58 -10.97 15.07
N GLY A 411 -37.81 -9.67 15.21
CA GLY A 411 -37.06 -8.84 16.15
C GLY A 411 -37.31 -7.35 15.96
N VAL A 412 -36.49 -6.52 16.61
CA VAL A 412 -36.56 -5.06 16.52
C VAL A 412 -35.36 -4.55 15.73
N ILE A 413 -35.60 -3.74 14.70
CA ILE A 413 -34.53 -3.07 13.93
C ILE A 413 -33.80 -2.09 14.86
N GLU A 414 -32.49 -2.24 15.00
CA GLU A 414 -31.66 -1.32 15.78
C GLU A 414 -30.90 -0.33 14.86
N GLY A 415 -30.60 -0.74 13.62
CA GLY A 415 -30.07 0.17 12.60
C GLY A 415 -29.70 -0.53 11.30
N PHE A 416 -29.51 0.28 10.25
CA PHE A 416 -28.92 -0.15 8.99
C PHE A 416 -27.40 0.05 9.04
N ILE A 417 -26.68 -0.97 8.57
CA ILE A 417 -25.24 -0.98 8.41
C ILE A 417 -24.90 -0.48 7.01
N ALA A 418 -25.62 -0.98 6.00
CA ALA A 418 -25.49 -0.52 4.63
C ALA A 418 -26.34 0.74 4.41
N ILE A 419 -25.78 1.73 3.72
CA ILE A 419 -26.45 2.99 3.43
C ILE A 419 -27.15 2.97 2.06
N ASP A 420 -28.10 3.89 1.86
CA ASP A 420 -28.77 4.03 0.56
C ASP A 420 -27.74 4.28 -0.55
N THR A 421 -27.90 3.58 -1.66
CA THR A 421 -27.02 3.53 -2.84
C THR A 421 -25.65 2.85 -2.64
N GLU A 422 -25.39 2.25 -1.46
CA GLU A 422 -24.17 1.47 -1.23
C GLU A 422 -24.12 0.22 -2.09
N ARG A 423 -22.97 -0.06 -2.72
CA ARG A 423 -22.75 -1.34 -3.41
C ARG A 423 -22.40 -2.42 -2.39
N VAL A 424 -23.29 -3.39 -2.25
CA VAL A 424 -23.17 -4.47 -1.26
C VAL A 424 -22.88 -5.81 -1.94
N LYS A 425 -22.14 -6.69 -1.26
CA LYS A 425 -21.82 -8.06 -1.71
C LYS A 425 -22.87 -9.06 -1.21
N PRO A 426 -23.02 -10.26 -1.81
CA PRO A 426 -23.85 -11.31 -1.22
C PRO A 426 -23.35 -11.63 0.18
N ARG A 427 -24.28 -11.78 1.13
CA ARG A 427 -24.03 -11.97 2.56
C ARG A 427 -23.38 -10.81 3.31
N GLN A 428 -23.18 -9.64 2.68
CA GLN A 428 -22.77 -8.44 3.39
C GLN A 428 -23.84 -8.01 4.40
N PRO A 429 -23.50 -7.64 5.65
CA PRO A 429 -24.45 -7.13 6.62
C PRO A 429 -25.14 -5.85 6.12
N ILE A 430 -26.47 -5.85 6.13
CA ILE A 430 -27.33 -4.74 5.70
C ILE A 430 -27.92 -4.00 6.89
N ALA A 431 -28.40 -4.75 7.87
CA ALA A 431 -29.01 -4.21 9.08
C ALA A 431 -28.79 -5.19 10.22
N TRP A 432 -28.94 -4.69 11.45
CA TRP A 432 -28.90 -5.53 12.63
C TRP A 432 -30.17 -5.38 13.47
N LEU A 433 -30.54 -6.50 14.08
CA LEU A 433 -31.77 -6.71 14.81
C LEU A 433 -31.45 -7.13 16.22
N ARG A 434 -32.19 -6.61 17.18
CA ARG A 434 -32.28 -7.23 18.50
C ARG A 434 -33.42 -8.22 18.51
N THR A 435 -33.09 -9.50 18.72
CA THR A 435 -34.09 -10.57 18.86
C THR A 435 -34.47 -10.79 20.32
N HIS A 436 -35.73 -11.17 20.55
CA HIS A 436 -36.30 -11.44 21.88
C HIS A 436 -35.98 -12.86 22.38
#